data_AF-A0A9J9HB51-F1
#
_entry.id   AF-A0A9J9HB51-F1
#
_cell.length_a   1.000
_cell.length_b   1.000
_cell.length_c   1.000
_cell.angle_alpha   90.00
_cell.angle_beta   90.00
_cell.angle_gamma   90.00
#
_symmetry.space_group_name_H-M   'P 1'
#
loop_
_entity.id
_entity.type
_entity.pdbx_description
1 polymer ?
#
loop_
_entity_poly.entity_id
_entity_poly.type
_entity_poly.pdbx_seq_one_letter_code
_entity_poly.pdbx_strand_id
1 'polypeptide(L)'
;MAVLIADRRMTRLPSPVARGYEVGSTAPNETNRMTGDGLEAIFMTHRPMLSRFFAARGAGADVEDLLQELWLKARSAQTGPIADPASYLFRMADNLLLDRRRADLRRSRRDDQWTGMTRGSVVDVSDTPSAEQVLIARERLRIVDRAIDALGERTAAIFRSYRIDGLNQRDIAARIGISLSAVEKHLQKAYRALVEVRGRLDADSPAPRRLDVEGTNDVAD
;
A
#
# COMPACT_ATOMS: atom_id res chain seq x y z
N MET A 1 27.05 51.07 18.15
CA MET A 1 26.05 49.99 18.36
C MET A 1 26.62 48.72 17.73
N ALA A 2 27.33 47.86 18.46
CA ALA A 2 26.79 46.73 19.25
C ALA A 2 25.92 45.77 18.39
N VAL A 3 26.11 44.45 18.27
CA VAL A 3 27.12 43.48 18.77
C VAL A 3 26.77 42.07 18.18
N LEU A 4 27.76 41.15 18.06
CA LEU A 4 27.73 39.65 17.91
C LEU A 4 26.89 38.96 16.80
N ILE A 5 27.44 38.14 15.88
CA ILE A 5 28.03 36.77 15.98
C ILE A 5 27.10 35.71 16.61
N ALA A 6 26.65 34.71 15.82
CA ALA A 6 26.65 33.29 16.19
C ALA A 6 26.20 32.35 15.05
N ASP A 7 27.08 31.37 14.78
CA ASP A 7 26.87 30.07 14.14
C ASP A 7 25.74 29.25 14.82
N ARG A 8 24.99 28.44 14.04
CA ARG A 8 24.19 27.35 14.61
C ARG A 8 23.99 26.19 13.64
N ARG A 9 24.89 25.22 13.76
CA ARG A 9 24.71 23.80 13.42
C ARG A 9 23.40 23.22 13.98
N MET A 10 22.87 22.21 13.27
CA MET A 10 22.10 21.06 13.79
C MET A 10 21.44 21.23 15.17
N THR A 11 20.11 21.34 15.20
CA THR A 11 19.31 20.80 16.31
C THR A 11 18.06 20.13 15.78
N ARG A 12 18.07 18.80 15.87
CA ARG A 12 16.89 17.93 15.85
C ARG A 12 15.90 18.46 16.89
N LEU A 13 14.64 18.64 16.49
CA LEU A 13 13.57 18.83 17.46
C LEU A 13 13.25 17.49 18.15
N PRO A 14 13.17 17.45 19.49
CA PRO A 14 12.83 16.24 20.24
C PRO A 14 11.32 15.95 20.18
N SER A 15 10.98 14.68 20.08
CA SER A 15 9.61 14.17 20.29
C SER A 15 9.32 14.09 21.79
N PRO A 16 8.16 14.56 22.29
CA PRO A 16 7.82 14.46 23.70
C PRO A 16 7.11 13.14 23.96
N VAL A 17 7.73 12.25 24.74
CA VAL A 17 6.99 11.23 25.49
C VAL A 17 7.57 11.20 26.90
N ALA A 18 6.97 11.98 27.79
CA ALA A 18 7.11 11.80 29.23
C ALA A 18 5.83 11.14 29.75
N ARG A 19 5.94 9.88 30.17
CA ARG A 19 5.18 9.34 31.31
C ARG A 19 5.94 8.14 31.85
N GLY A 20 6.34 8.26 33.11
CA GLY A 20 7.29 7.38 33.76
C GLY A 20 6.75 5.99 34.08
N TYR A 21 7.68 5.04 34.09
CA TYR A 21 7.65 3.86 34.93
C TYR A 21 9.09 3.65 35.42
N GLU A 22 9.33 3.89 36.70
CA GLU A 22 10.50 3.38 37.41
C GLU A 22 10.21 1.92 37.77
N VAL A 23 10.97 0.97 37.21
CA VAL A 23 11.23 -0.32 37.87
C VAL A 23 12.59 -0.85 37.39
N GLY A 24 13.49 -1.09 38.35
CA GLY A 24 14.39 -2.24 38.32
C GLY A 24 15.63 -2.17 37.41
N SER A 25 16.76 -1.86 38.03
CA SER A 25 18.09 -2.27 37.58
C SER A 25 18.11 -3.76 37.21
N THR A 26 18.36 -4.08 35.94
CA THR A 26 18.89 -5.38 35.49
C THR A 26 19.74 -5.12 34.24
N ALA A 27 20.88 -5.80 34.18
CA ALA A 27 21.99 -5.67 33.23
C ALA A 27 21.62 -5.43 31.74
N PRO A 28 22.52 -4.81 30.95
CA PRO A 28 22.28 -4.57 29.53
C PRO A 28 22.08 -5.91 28.80
N ASN A 29 20.88 -6.09 28.28
CA ASN A 29 20.43 -7.31 27.61
C ASN A 29 21.29 -7.61 26.36
N GLU A 30 22.09 -8.67 26.45
CA GLU A 30 22.99 -9.20 25.42
C GLU A 30 22.27 -9.75 24.17
N THR A 31 20.93 -9.78 24.15
CA THR A 31 20.15 -10.27 22.99
C THR A 31 20.15 -9.35 21.77
N ASN A 32 20.66 -8.12 21.88
CA ASN A 32 20.61 -7.13 20.79
C ASN A 32 21.81 -7.20 19.82
N ARG A 33 22.59 -8.30 19.81
CA ARG A 33 23.67 -8.51 18.82
C ARG A 33 23.30 -9.49 17.70
N MET A 34 22.06 -10.01 17.66
CA MET A 34 21.55 -10.86 16.56
C MET A 34 20.55 -10.14 15.61
N THR A 35 20.37 -8.83 15.73
CA THR A 35 19.30 -8.06 15.08
C THR A 35 19.72 -7.43 13.75
N GLY A 36 20.42 -8.19 12.91
CA GLY A 36 20.34 -8.04 11.45
C GLY A 36 19.11 -8.77 10.87
N ASP A 37 18.49 -9.65 11.66
CA ASP A 37 17.56 -10.69 11.21
C ASP A 37 16.07 -10.33 11.44
N GLY A 38 15.76 -9.24 12.14
CA GLY A 38 14.40 -8.98 12.63
C GLY A 38 13.37 -8.72 11.52
N LEU A 39 13.62 -7.75 10.63
CA LEU A 39 12.73 -7.46 9.51
C LEU A 39 12.87 -8.48 8.37
N GLU A 40 14.06 -9.06 8.22
CA GLU A 40 14.34 -10.09 7.22
C GLU A 40 13.58 -11.38 7.52
N ALA A 41 13.63 -11.88 8.76
CA ALA A 41 12.87 -13.06 9.18
C ALA A 41 11.35 -12.83 9.06
N ILE A 42 10.87 -11.63 9.41
CA ILE A 42 9.47 -11.25 9.23
C ILE A 42 9.10 -11.20 7.75
N PHE A 43 9.99 -10.70 6.87
CA PHE A 43 9.80 -10.77 5.43
C PHE A 43 9.68 -12.21 4.94
N MET A 44 10.59 -13.10 5.33
CA MET A 44 10.53 -14.51 4.92
C MET A 44 9.22 -15.16 5.34
N THR A 45 8.77 -14.88 6.56
CA THR A 45 7.49 -15.37 7.10
C THR A 45 6.28 -14.86 6.30
N HIS A 46 6.30 -13.60 5.85
CA HIS A 46 5.18 -12.97 5.15
C HIS A 46 5.30 -12.92 3.62
N ARG A 47 6.37 -13.47 3.04
CA ARG A 47 6.65 -13.42 1.60
C ARG A 47 5.45 -13.86 0.73
N PRO A 48 4.72 -14.96 1.03
CA PRO A 48 3.54 -15.35 0.25
C PRO A 48 2.42 -14.31 0.29
N MET A 49 2.22 -13.68 1.45
CA MET A 49 1.19 -12.65 1.62
C MET A 49 1.59 -11.34 0.93
N LEU A 50 2.88 -10.99 0.95
CA LEU A 50 3.43 -9.84 0.21
C LEU A 50 3.33 -10.05 -1.31
N SER A 51 3.57 -11.26 -1.79
CA SER A 51 3.36 -11.62 -3.20
C SER A 51 1.91 -11.40 -3.62
N ARG A 52 0.96 -11.95 -2.84
CA ARG A 52 -0.48 -11.73 -3.06
C ARG A 52 -0.86 -10.26 -2.97
N PHE A 53 -0.25 -9.51 -2.05
CA PHE A 53 -0.48 -8.09 -1.86
C PHE A 53 -0.06 -7.28 -3.08
N PHE A 54 1.10 -7.57 -3.67
CA PHE A 54 1.58 -6.93 -4.89
C PHE A 54 0.73 -7.32 -6.11
N ALA A 55 0.42 -8.61 -6.27
CA ALA A 55 -0.42 -9.10 -7.35
C ALA A 55 -1.82 -8.44 -7.33
N ALA A 56 -2.45 -8.39 -6.15
CA ALA A 56 -3.74 -7.73 -5.96
C ALA A 56 -3.72 -6.21 -6.22
N ARG A 57 -2.53 -5.60 -6.26
CA ARG A 57 -2.32 -4.17 -6.57
C ARG A 57 -1.88 -3.93 -8.01
N GLY A 58 -1.94 -4.96 -8.86
CA GLY A 58 -1.65 -4.85 -10.28
C GLY A 58 -0.16 -4.83 -10.62
N ALA A 59 0.70 -5.38 -9.76
CA ALA A 59 2.12 -5.53 -10.08
C ALA A 59 2.37 -6.52 -11.24
N GLY A 60 1.46 -7.46 -11.51
CA GLY A 60 1.57 -8.37 -12.65
C GLY A 60 2.89 -9.14 -12.66
N ALA A 61 3.67 -8.99 -13.73
CA ALA A 61 4.98 -9.63 -13.89
C ALA A 61 6.05 -9.08 -12.91
N ASP A 62 5.84 -7.88 -12.36
CA ASP A 62 6.82 -7.18 -11.51
C ASP A 62 6.80 -7.64 -10.05
N VAL A 63 5.96 -8.61 -9.70
CA VAL A 63 5.78 -9.06 -8.31
C VAL A 63 7.10 -9.56 -7.71
N GLU A 64 7.87 -10.36 -8.45
CA GLU A 64 9.12 -10.93 -7.94
C GLU A 64 10.19 -9.85 -7.76
N ASP A 65 10.32 -8.92 -8.72
CA ASP A 65 11.21 -7.77 -8.62
C ASP A 65 10.91 -6.90 -7.40
N LEU A 66 9.61 -6.64 -7.15
CA LEU A 66 9.16 -5.87 -6.00
C LEU A 66 9.44 -6.59 -4.67
N LEU A 67 9.30 -7.92 -4.64
CA LEU A 67 9.68 -8.71 -3.46
C LEU A 67 11.17 -8.64 -3.20
N GLN A 68 12.00 -8.74 -4.24
CA GLN A 68 13.45 -8.64 -4.12
C GLN A 68 13.88 -7.25 -3.62
N GLU A 69 13.33 -6.18 -4.21
CA GLU A 69 13.62 -4.82 -3.76
C GLU A 69 13.16 -4.59 -2.31
N LEU A 70 12.00 -5.11 -1.94
CA LEU A 70 11.50 -5.03 -0.57
C LEU A 70 12.42 -5.77 0.41
N TRP A 71 12.90 -6.97 0.06
CA TRP A 71 13.85 -7.72 0.89
C TRP A 71 15.17 -6.96 1.07
N LEU A 72 15.73 -6.39 -0.01
CA LEU A 72 16.95 -5.57 0.06
C LEU A 72 16.76 -4.37 1.01
N LYS A 73 15.61 -3.69 0.92
CA LYS A 73 15.26 -2.59 1.82
C LYS A 73 15.10 -3.06 3.26
N ALA A 74 14.42 -4.18 3.50
CA ALA A 74 14.22 -4.77 4.82
C ALA A 74 15.56 -5.15 5.49
N ARG A 75 16.47 -5.76 4.74
CA ARG A 75 17.82 -6.14 5.20
C ARG A 75 18.69 -4.93 5.56
N SER A 76 18.56 -3.84 4.81
CA SER A 76 19.33 -2.61 5.03
C SER A 76 18.72 -1.66 6.07
N ALA A 77 17.51 -1.95 6.55
CA ALA A 77 16.77 -1.08 7.43
C ALA A 77 17.40 -1.04 8.84
N GLN A 78 18.13 0.03 9.13
CA GLN A 78 18.60 0.34 10.49
C GLN A 78 17.45 0.96 11.29
N THR A 79 16.49 0.12 11.68
CA THR A 79 15.34 0.56 12.45
C THR A 79 15.60 0.35 13.94
N GLY A 80 15.25 1.35 14.76
CA GLY A 80 15.14 1.15 16.21
C GLY A 80 14.04 0.14 16.56
N PRO A 81 13.68 -0.04 17.84
CA PRO A 81 12.61 -0.98 18.19
C PRO A 81 11.31 -0.63 17.46
N ILE A 82 10.90 -1.52 16.54
CA ILE A 82 9.62 -1.41 15.83
C ILE A 82 8.58 -2.15 16.65
N ALA A 83 7.53 -1.46 17.07
CA ALA A 83 6.43 -2.05 17.84
C ALA A 83 5.65 -3.12 17.06
N ASP A 84 5.47 -2.93 15.74
CA ASP A 84 4.85 -3.89 14.83
C ASP A 84 5.62 -4.00 13.50
N PRO A 85 6.57 -4.95 13.41
CA PRO A 85 7.40 -5.17 12.22
C PRO A 85 6.61 -5.57 10.97
N ALA A 86 5.52 -6.32 11.13
CA ALA A 86 4.72 -6.79 9.99
C ALA A 86 3.99 -5.61 9.33
N SER A 87 3.30 -4.79 10.13
CA SER A 87 2.65 -3.57 9.62
C SER A 87 3.65 -2.61 8.97
N TYR A 88 4.86 -2.49 9.54
CA TYR A 88 5.93 -1.71 8.95
C TYR A 88 6.34 -2.24 7.56
N LEU A 89 6.48 -3.55 7.42
CA LEU A 89 6.85 -4.20 6.16
C LEU A 89 5.78 -4.02 5.07
N PHE A 90 4.49 -4.16 5.40
CA PHE A 90 3.40 -3.87 4.46
C PHE A 90 3.33 -2.39 4.07
N ARG A 91 3.69 -1.48 4.98
CA ARG A 91 3.83 -0.04 4.66
C ARG A 91 5.00 0.19 3.70
N MET A 92 6.13 -0.48 3.89
CA MET A 92 7.25 -0.43 2.94
C MET A 92 6.84 -0.94 1.56
N ALA A 93 6.10 -2.05 1.51
CA ALA A 93 5.57 -2.61 0.25
C ALA A 93 4.62 -1.65 -0.47
N ASP A 94 3.67 -1.01 0.23
CA ASP A 94 2.74 -0.05 -0.37
C ASP A 94 3.49 1.19 -0.92
N ASN A 95 4.48 1.69 -0.17
CA ASN A 95 5.34 2.79 -0.64
C ASN A 95 6.11 2.41 -1.90
N LEU A 96 6.68 1.20 -1.95
CA LEU A 96 7.43 0.72 -3.10
C LEU A 96 6.56 0.70 -4.37
N LEU A 97 5.31 0.24 -4.24
CA LEU A 97 4.37 0.19 -5.35
C LEU A 97 4.00 1.59 -5.86
N LEU A 98 3.84 2.56 -4.95
CA LEU A 98 3.58 3.96 -5.31
C LEU A 98 4.77 4.61 -5.99
N ASP A 99 5.98 4.36 -5.50
CA ASP A 99 7.21 4.88 -6.09
C ASP A 99 7.40 4.35 -7.53
N ARG A 100 7.10 3.06 -7.78
CA ARG A 100 7.12 2.46 -9.11
C ARG A 100 6.08 3.11 -10.04
N ARG A 101 4.81 3.17 -9.63
CA ARG A 101 3.75 3.85 -10.39
C ARG A 101 4.12 5.30 -10.75
N ARG A 102 4.75 6.02 -9.83
CA ARG A 102 5.23 7.38 -10.08
C ARG A 102 6.37 7.42 -11.10
N ALA A 103 7.29 6.46 -11.04
CA ALA A 103 8.36 6.34 -12.03
C ALA A 103 7.79 6.05 -13.42
N ASP A 104 6.78 5.19 -13.50
CA ASP A 104 6.09 4.84 -14.74
C ASP A 104 5.33 6.04 -15.30
N LEU A 105 4.53 6.75 -14.49
CA LEU A 105 3.84 7.98 -14.93
C LEU A 105 4.82 9.05 -15.43
N ARG A 106 5.99 9.21 -14.79
CA ARG A 106 7.03 10.12 -15.29
C ARG A 106 7.66 9.63 -16.58
N ARG A 107 7.83 8.31 -16.76
CA ARG A 107 8.34 7.72 -17.98
C ARG A 107 7.34 7.90 -19.12
N SER A 108 6.07 7.53 -18.92
CA SER A 108 4.99 7.75 -19.89
C SER A 108 4.85 9.21 -20.29
N ARG A 109 4.92 10.16 -19.35
CA ARG A 109 4.89 11.60 -19.70
C ARG A 109 6.10 12.08 -20.52
N ARG A 110 7.27 11.44 -20.37
CA ARG A 110 8.45 11.72 -21.21
C ARG A 110 8.32 11.04 -22.57
N ASP A 111 7.81 9.81 -22.59
CA ASP A 111 7.59 9.04 -23.80
C ASP A 111 6.49 9.70 -24.65
N ASP A 112 5.40 10.21 -24.06
CA ASP A 112 4.37 11.01 -24.76
C ASP A 112 4.94 12.30 -25.38
N GLN A 113 6.08 12.80 -24.87
CA GLN A 113 6.82 13.93 -25.44
C GLN A 113 7.77 13.50 -26.58
N TRP A 114 8.06 12.21 -26.71
CA TRP A 114 9.00 11.64 -27.68
C TRP A 114 8.32 10.80 -28.78
N THR A 115 7.13 10.24 -28.55
CA THR A 115 6.45 9.33 -29.50
C THR A 115 5.02 9.76 -29.82
N GLY A 116 4.91 10.74 -30.73
CA GLY A 116 3.69 10.92 -31.55
C GLY A 116 3.46 9.82 -32.60
N MET A 117 4.21 8.71 -32.56
CA MET A 117 4.14 7.65 -33.55
C MET A 117 4.48 6.31 -32.87
N THR A 118 3.71 5.26 -33.19
CA THR A 118 3.85 3.86 -32.73
C THR A 118 2.95 3.46 -31.53
N ARG A 119 1.63 3.55 -31.74
CA ARG A 119 0.68 2.76 -30.96
C ARG A 119 0.64 1.34 -31.53
N GLY A 120 1.62 0.53 -31.18
CA GLY A 120 1.61 -0.91 -31.40
C GLY A 120 0.76 -1.57 -30.33
N SER A 121 -0.53 -1.78 -30.65
CA SER A 121 -1.47 -2.53 -29.81
C SER A 121 -1.06 -3.99 -29.73
N VAL A 122 -0.36 -4.37 -28.66
CA VAL A 122 -0.31 -5.77 -28.22
C VAL A 122 -1.47 -5.95 -27.24
N VAL A 123 -2.65 -6.21 -27.79
CA VAL A 123 -3.75 -6.84 -27.03
C VAL A 123 -3.55 -8.31 -27.24
N ASP A 124 -2.92 -8.98 -26.27
CA ASP A 124 -2.80 -10.43 -26.27
C ASP A 124 -3.82 -11.05 -25.30
N VAL A 125 -4.53 -12.03 -25.87
CA VAL A 125 -5.56 -12.94 -25.37
C VAL A 125 -6.75 -12.36 -24.58
N SER A 126 -7.91 -12.41 -25.23
CA SER A 126 -9.23 -12.11 -24.71
C SER A 126 -9.64 -13.03 -23.55
N ASP A 127 -9.60 -12.49 -22.33
CA ASP A 127 -10.59 -12.78 -21.30
C ASP A 127 -11.52 -11.57 -21.23
N THR A 128 -12.24 -11.31 -22.33
CA THR A 128 -13.13 -10.15 -22.40
C THR A 128 -14.31 -10.43 -21.46
N PRO A 129 -14.48 -9.66 -20.38
CA PRO A 129 -15.54 -9.91 -19.42
C PRO A 129 -16.90 -9.85 -20.13
N SER A 130 -17.83 -10.71 -19.71
CA SER A 130 -19.19 -10.70 -20.26
C SER A 130 -19.84 -9.33 -20.04
N ALA A 131 -20.82 -8.96 -20.87
CA ALA A 131 -21.54 -7.70 -20.71
C ALA A 131 -22.17 -7.57 -19.30
N GLU A 132 -22.63 -8.69 -18.74
CA GLU A 132 -23.12 -8.80 -17.36
C GLU A 132 -22.00 -8.52 -16.34
N GLN A 133 -20.82 -9.13 -16.50
CA GLN A 133 -19.67 -8.89 -15.62
C GLN A 133 -19.23 -7.42 -15.66
N VAL A 134 -19.22 -6.79 -16.84
CA VAL A 134 -18.92 -5.36 -17.00
C VAL A 134 -19.97 -4.49 -16.28
N LEU A 135 -21.26 -4.81 -16.40
CA LEU A 135 -22.32 -4.10 -15.71
C LEU A 135 -22.22 -4.23 -14.20
N ILE A 136 -22.00 -5.43 -13.68
CA ILE A 136 -21.79 -5.70 -12.25
C ILE A 136 -20.56 -4.94 -11.75
N ALA A 137 -19.44 -4.98 -12.47
CA ALA A 137 -18.23 -4.25 -12.10
C ALA A 137 -18.46 -2.73 -12.06
N ARG A 138 -19.17 -2.17 -13.05
CA ARG A 138 -19.55 -0.75 -13.07
C ARG A 138 -20.44 -0.37 -11.90
N GLU A 139 -21.41 -1.20 -11.54
CA GLU A 139 -22.28 -0.91 -10.41
C GLU A 139 -21.55 -0.99 -9.08
N ARG A 140 -20.71 -2.02 -8.88
CA ARG A 140 -19.83 -2.13 -7.72
C ARG A 140 -18.91 -0.91 -7.59
N LEU A 141 -18.35 -0.43 -8.71
CA LEU A 141 -17.54 0.78 -8.73
C LEU A 141 -18.35 2.03 -8.31
N ARG A 142 -19.59 2.19 -8.81
CA ARG A 142 -20.45 3.31 -8.39
C ARG A 142 -20.78 3.29 -6.90
N ILE A 143 -20.95 2.11 -6.31
CA ILE A 143 -21.20 1.97 -4.86
C ILE A 143 -19.96 2.41 -4.08
N VAL A 144 -18.77 1.97 -4.51
CA VAL A 144 -17.49 2.38 -3.93
C VAL A 144 -17.28 3.90 -4.04
N ASP A 145 -17.47 4.48 -5.22
CA ASP A 145 -17.31 5.92 -5.43
C ASP A 145 -18.25 6.74 -4.54
N ARG A 146 -19.54 6.36 -4.48
CA ARG A 146 -20.52 7.01 -3.60
C ARG A 146 -20.11 6.95 -2.12
N ALA A 147 -19.59 5.82 -1.68
CA ALA A 147 -19.14 5.67 -0.29
C ALA A 147 -17.93 6.56 0.03
N ILE A 148 -17.00 6.72 -0.92
CA ILE A 148 -15.85 7.62 -0.76
C ILE A 148 -16.30 9.08 -0.76
N ASP A 149 -17.17 9.48 -1.67
CA ASP A 149 -17.67 10.86 -1.77
C ASP A 149 -18.48 11.27 -0.52
N ALA A 150 -19.22 10.33 0.09
CA ALA A 150 -19.94 10.55 1.34
C ALA A 150 -19.04 10.91 2.54
N LEU A 151 -17.73 10.65 2.47
CA LEU A 151 -16.78 11.00 3.53
C LEU A 151 -16.38 12.49 3.54
N GLY A 152 -16.80 13.22 2.51
CA GLY A 152 -16.50 14.64 2.26
C GLY A 152 -15.39 14.83 1.23
N GLU A 153 -15.47 15.94 0.49
CA GLU A 153 -14.60 16.28 -0.64
C GLU A 153 -13.11 16.16 -0.33
N ARG A 154 -12.69 16.66 0.84
CA ARG A 154 -11.28 16.58 1.26
C ARG A 154 -10.78 15.13 1.43
N THR A 155 -11.58 14.26 2.04
CA THR A 155 -11.20 12.85 2.24
C THR A 155 -11.12 12.13 0.90
N ALA A 156 -12.11 12.36 0.03
CA ALA A 156 -12.16 11.78 -1.31
C ALA A 156 -10.99 12.23 -2.18
N ALA A 157 -10.66 13.52 -2.19
CA ALA A 157 -9.53 14.08 -2.93
C ALA A 157 -8.18 13.51 -2.46
N ILE A 158 -7.98 13.38 -1.14
CA ILE A 158 -6.78 12.75 -0.56
C ILE A 158 -6.68 11.29 -0.98
N PHE A 159 -7.78 10.54 -0.88
CA PHE A 159 -7.81 9.13 -1.27
C PHE A 159 -7.50 8.94 -2.76
N ARG A 160 -8.13 9.73 -3.64
CA ARG A 160 -7.89 9.68 -5.09
C ARG A 160 -6.45 10.07 -5.43
N SER A 161 -5.93 11.13 -4.83
CA SER A 161 -4.52 11.53 -4.98
C SER A 161 -3.55 10.40 -4.61
N TYR A 162 -3.86 9.68 -3.53
CA TYR A 162 -3.02 8.58 -3.07
C TYR A 162 -3.15 7.33 -3.94
N ARG A 163 -4.38 6.90 -4.24
CA ARG A 163 -4.66 5.59 -4.86
C ARG A 163 -4.71 5.61 -6.38
N ILE A 164 -5.17 6.71 -6.97
CA ILE A 164 -5.35 6.87 -8.42
C ILE A 164 -4.14 7.62 -8.99
N ASP A 165 -3.81 8.78 -8.41
CA ASP A 165 -2.71 9.61 -8.93
C ASP A 165 -1.32 9.13 -8.47
N GLY A 166 -1.25 8.19 -7.53
CA GLY A 166 0.00 7.62 -7.03
C GLY A 166 0.87 8.61 -6.24
N LEU A 167 0.28 9.68 -5.70
CA LEU A 167 1.00 10.62 -4.85
C LEU A 167 1.25 9.98 -3.48
N ASN A 168 2.45 10.20 -2.92
CA ASN A 168 2.74 9.72 -1.57
C ASN A 168 2.11 10.69 -0.55
N GLN A 169 1.94 10.22 0.68
CA GLN A 169 1.24 11.00 1.72
C GLN A 169 1.95 12.31 2.08
N ARG A 170 3.28 12.39 1.95
CA ARG A 170 4.07 13.60 2.24
C ARG A 170 3.84 14.67 1.17
N ASP A 171 3.80 14.27 -0.09
CA ASP A 171 3.53 15.17 -1.21
C ASP A 171 2.08 15.68 -1.16
N ILE A 172 1.14 14.81 -0.78
CA ILE A 172 -0.26 15.19 -0.55
C ILE A 172 -0.37 16.21 0.60
N ALA A 173 0.30 15.94 1.72
CA ALA A 173 0.35 16.84 2.89
C ALA A 173 0.90 18.22 2.48
N ALA A 174 2.02 18.25 1.76
CA ALA A 174 2.63 19.49 1.29
C ALA A 174 1.74 20.24 0.29
N ARG A 175 1.10 19.53 -0.66
CA ARG A 175 0.23 20.13 -1.69
C ARG A 175 -1.04 20.74 -1.11
N ILE A 176 -1.64 20.12 -0.10
CA ILE A 176 -2.92 20.55 0.50
C ILE A 176 -2.69 21.47 1.72
N GLY A 177 -1.48 21.53 2.26
CA GLY A 177 -1.14 22.37 3.42
C GLY A 177 -1.62 21.80 4.75
N ILE A 178 -1.57 20.47 4.92
CA ILE A 178 -1.97 19.78 6.16
C ILE A 178 -0.83 18.87 6.68
N SER A 179 -0.92 18.44 7.93
CA SER A 179 0.09 17.53 8.49
C SER A 179 -0.01 16.12 7.88
N LEU A 180 1.11 15.40 7.87
CA LEU A 180 1.14 13.99 7.45
C LEU A 180 0.14 13.13 8.24
N SER A 181 0.03 13.38 9.55
CA SER A 181 -0.94 12.66 10.41
C SER A 181 -2.39 12.97 10.02
N ALA A 182 -2.70 14.18 9.56
CA ALA A 182 -4.03 14.50 9.04
C ALA A 182 -4.33 13.72 7.74
N VAL A 183 -3.36 13.61 6.83
CA VAL A 183 -3.49 12.77 5.63
C VAL A 183 -3.74 11.31 6.01
N GLU A 184 -2.97 10.76 6.94
CA GLU A 184 -3.14 9.39 7.43
C GLU A 184 -4.55 9.16 8.00
N LYS A 185 -5.07 10.11 8.81
CA LYS A 185 -6.44 10.03 9.35
C LYS A 185 -7.51 10.03 8.26
N HIS A 186 -7.36 10.87 7.22
CA HIS A 186 -8.28 10.86 6.07
C HIS A 186 -8.23 9.53 5.32
N LEU A 187 -7.04 8.99 5.08
CA LEU A 187 -6.88 7.68 4.42
C LEU A 187 -7.47 6.53 5.26
N GLN A 188 -7.27 6.54 6.58
CA GLN A 188 -7.88 5.57 7.48
C GLN A 188 -9.42 5.63 7.42
N LYS A 189 -10.00 6.83 7.40
CA LYS A 189 -11.45 7.01 7.22
C LYS A 189 -11.93 6.40 5.89
N ALA A 190 -11.20 6.64 4.80
CA ALA A 190 -11.51 6.05 3.50
C ALA A 190 -11.43 4.53 3.51
N TYR A 191 -10.37 3.94 4.06
CA TYR A 191 -10.23 2.48 4.11
C TYR A 191 -11.31 1.80 4.95
N ARG A 192 -11.73 2.41 6.07
CA ARG A 192 -12.86 1.88 6.87
C ARG A 192 -14.15 1.82 6.05
N ALA A 193 -14.49 2.89 5.34
CA ALA A 193 -15.67 2.91 4.48
C ALA A 193 -15.60 1.85 3.37
N LEU A 194 -14.42 1.61 2.79
CA LEU A 194 -14.24 0.56 1.77
C LEU A 194 -14.40 -0.86 2.35
N VAL A 195 -13.92 -1.10 3.57
CA VAL A 195 -14.11 -2.40 4.24
C VAL A 195 -15.60 -2.65 4.50
N GLU A 196 -16.35 -1.63 4.93
CA GLU A 196 -17.80 -1.73 5.11
C GLU A 196 -18.53 -2.00 3.80
N VAL A 197 -18.19 -1.29 2.73
CA VAL A 197 -18.78 -1.51 1.39
C VAL A 197 -18.49 -2.91 0.90
N ARG A 198 -17.24 -3.39 1.03
CA ARG A 198 -16.87 -4.75 0.64
C ARG A 198 -17.73 -5.79 1.37
N GLY A 199 -17.91 -5.64 2.68
CA GLY A 199 -18.76 -6.55 3.46
C GLY A 199 -20.21 -6.63 2.96
N ARG A 200 -20.78 -5.49 2.49
CA ARG A 200 -22.12 -5.48 1.88
C ARG A 200 -22.14 -6.15 0.51
N LEU A 201 -21.16 -5.83 -0.35
CA LEU A 201 -21.06 -6.41 -1.69
C LEU A 201 -20.82 -7.93 -1.67
N ASP A 202 -20.08 -8.43 -0.68
CA ASP A 202 -19.84 -9.86 -0.49
C ASP A 202 -21.11 -10.58 0.00
N ALA A 203 -21.95 -9.91 0.81
CA ALA A 203 -23.23 -10.45 1.28
C ALA A 203 -24.30 -10.53 0.16
N ASP A 204 -24.28 -9.59 -0.78
CA ASP A 204 -25.20 -9.55 -1.93
C ASP A 204 -24.78 -10.49 -3.08
N SER A 205 -23.57 -11.06 -3.02
CA SER A 205 -23.09 -12.01 -4.03
C SER A 205 -23.68 -13.39 -3.74
N PRO A 206 -24.52 -13.99 -4.61
CA PRO A 206 -25.00 -15.35 -4.39
C PRO A 206 -23.76 -16.25 -4.28
N ALA A 207 -23.70 -17.03 -3.21
CA ALA A 207 -22.63 -17.99 -2.98
C ALA A 207 -22.34 -18.74 -4.29
N PRO A 208 -21.06 -18.98 -4.63
CA PRO A 208 -20.75 -19.72 -5.85
C PRO A 208 -21.55 -21.02 -5.80
N ARG A 209 -22.49 -21.18 -6.75
CA ARG A 209 -23.19 -22.44 -6.97
C ARG A 209 -22.08 -23.47 -7.11
N ARG A 210 -21.85 -24.26 -6.07
CA ARG A 210 -21.12 -25.50 -6.20
C ARG A 210 -21.90 -26.23 -7.27
N LEU A 211 -21.33 -26.30 -8.47
CA LEU A 211 -21.82 -27.25 -9.44
C LEU A 211 -21.55 -28.58 -8.74
N ASP A 212 -22.60 -29.14 -8.16
CA ASP A 212 -22.60 -30.51 -7.69
C ASP A 212 -22.25 -31.31 -8.92
N VAL A 213 -20.99 -31.75 -8.99
CA VAL A 213 -20.55 -32.71 -10.00
C VAL A 213 -21.07 -34.07 -9.52
N GLU A 214 -22.40 -34.20 -9.50
CA GLU A 214 -23.08 -35.47 -9.45
C GLU A 214 -23.07 -36.00 -10.89
N GLY A 215 -21.98 -36.70 -11.19
CA GLY A 215 -21.68 -37.29 -12.48
C GLY A 215 -21.02 -38.64 -12.26
N THR A 216 -21.85 -39.59 -11.82
CA THR A 216 -21.96 -40.93 -12.40
C THR A 216 -20.64 -41.57 -12.86
N ASN A 217 -20.07 -42.44 -12.02
CA ASN A 217 -19.18 -43.49 -12.50
C ASN A 217 -19.77 -44.86 -12.11
N ASP A 218 -20.91 -45.14 -12.71
CA ASP A 218 -21.28 -46.49 -13.14
C ASP A 218 -20.79 -46.60 -14.58
N VAL A 219 -19.80 -47.47 -14.85
CA VAL A 219 -19.78 -48.44 -15.96
C VAL A 219 -18.63 -49.44 -15.72
N ALA A 220 -19.01 -50.70 -15.81
CA ALA A 220 -18.22 -51.94 -15.81
C ALA A 220 -16.95 -51.94 -16.70
N ASP A 221 -15.92 -52.67 -16.26
CA ASP A 221 -15.55 -53.98 -16.84
C ASP A 221 -14.62 -54.75 -15.85
#